data_AF-A0A1Q7Y0C9-F1
#
_entry.id   AF-A0A1Q7Y0C9-F1
#
_cell.length_a   1.000
_cell.length_b   1.000
_cell.length_c   1.000
_cell.angle_alpha   90.00
_cell.angle_beta   90.00
_cell.angle_gamma   90.00
#
_symmetry.space_group_name_H-M   'P 1'
#
loop_
_entity.id
_entity.type
_entity.pdbx_description
1 polymer ?
#
loop_
_entity_poly.entity_id
_entity_poly.type
_entity_poly.pdbx_seq_one_letter_code
_entity_poly.pdbx_strand_id
1 'polypeptide(L)'
;MTDFAPRLRPLEAFPVQHEGRRVLALRDPAGYTDAIVLLPRVLLEIVSLFDGEHSIADIQAAIMRQHGELVSRERITEIADALDEQGFLDSPHFAERRAAIDHAFLEAPTRPAAHGGGAYPLDPSEIHAFFDGFFAPPEGPGPVDGSGPGRPRVAGIIAPHIDFHRGRSAYAWAYRDLAERSDADLFVIFGTSHTGMAHPFALTLKAYESPLGQVPVDREFTNALAKRARQDCFGSEGAHRKEHSIEFQAVFLRYLFAGRREIAIVPILAS
;
A
#
# COMPACT_ATOMS: atom_id res chain seq x y z
N MET A 1 11.76 18.72 34.91
CA MET A 1 11.32 18.55 33.51
C MET A 1 11.88 17.22 33.08
N THR A 2 11.02 16.25 32.76
CA THR A 2 11.44 14.97 32.19
C THR A 2 12.16 15.25 30.88
N ASP A 3 13.37 14.73 30.74
CA ASP A 3 14.18 14.90 29.53
C ASP A 3 13.46 14.19 28.37
N PHE A 4 13.41 14.83 27.20
CA PHE A 4 12.66 14.32 26.04
C PHE A 4 13.30 13.03 25.51
N ALA A 5 12.48 12.00 25.30
CA ALA A 5 12.91 10.71 24.76
C ALA A 5 12.22 10.48 23.40
N PRO A 6 12.94 10.63 22.27
CA PRO A 6 12.36 10.44 20.94
C PRO A 6 12.02 8.96 20.69
N ARG A 7 10.96 8.72 19.94
CA ARG A 7 10.53 7.38 19.56
C ARG A 7 10.25 7.30 18.06
N LEU A 8 10.88 6.38 17.36
CA LEU A 8 10.49 6.02 15.99
C LEU A 8 9.15 5.28 16.01
N ARG A 9 8.30 5.61 15.04
CA ARG A 9 7.14 4.77 14.76
C ARG A 9 7.54 3.51 13.99
N PRO A 10 6.63 2.54 13.80
CA PRO A 10 6.87 1.42 12.90
C PRO A 10 7.17 1.91 11.47
N LEU A 11 8.38 1.61 11.00
CA LEU A 11 8.93 2.05 9.71
C LEU A 11 9.62 0.86 9.03
N GLU A 12 9.77 0.93 7.71
CA GLU A 12 10.54 -0.07 6.97
C GLU A 12 11.99 0.40 6.80
N ALA A 13 12.94 -0.42 7.26
CA ALA A 13 14.36 -0.25 7.00
C ALA A 13 14.81 -1.16 5.85
N PHE A 14 15.47 -0.59 4.84
CA PHE A 14 15.93 -1.34 3.68
C PHE A 14 17.32 -0.88 3.22
N PRO A 15 18.15 -1.78 2.66
CA PRO A 15 19.48 -1.43 2.18
C PRO A 15 19.42 -0.70 0.84
N VAL A 16 20.22 0.36 0.71
CA VAL A 16 20.39 1.11 -0.55
C VAL A 16 21.87 1.34 -0.85
N GLN A 17 22.20 1.50 -2.14
CA GLN A 17 23.52 1.96 -2.57
C GLN A 17 23.48 3.47 -2.73
N HIS A 18 24.34 4.19 -2.01
CA HIS A 18 24.47 5.64 -2.09
C HIS A 18 25.96 5.99 -2.15
N GLU A 19 26.36 6.72 -3.19
CA GLU A 19 27.76 7.12 -3.44
C GLU A 19 28.75 5.93 -3.38
N GLY A 20 28.35 4.77 -3.93
CA GLY A 20 29.18 3.56 -3.95
C GLY A 20 29.31 2.85 -2.60
N ARG A 21 28.56 3.27 -1.58
CA ARG A 21 28.50 2.63 -0.26
C ARG A 21 27.10 2.10 0.01
N ARG A 22 27.04 0.96 0.71
CA ARG A 22 25.78 0.41 1.20
C ARG A 22 25.39 1.11 2.51
N VAL A 23 24.23 1.76 2.52
CA VAL A 23 23.63 2.38 3.71
C VAL A 23 22.23 1.83 3.95
N LEU A 24 21.69 2.01 5.15
CA LEU A 24 20.27 1.75 5.40
C LEU A 24 19.47 3.01 5.08
N ALA A 25 18.24 2.81 4.63
CA ALA A 25 17.26 3.87 4.46
C ALA A 25 15.98 3.52 5.22
N LEU A 26 15.29 4.53 5.72
CA LEU A 26 13.95 4.43 6.29
C LEU A 26 12.93 4.98 5.32
N ARG A 27 11.81 4.26 5.18
CA ARG A 27 10.60 4.75 4.51
C ARG A 27 9.36 4.37 5.31
N ASP A 28 8.26 5.01 4.95
CA ASP A 28 6.96 4.76 5.54
C ASP A 28 6.07 3.88 4.65
N PRO A 29 5.89 2.59 4.95
CA PRO A 29 4.96 1.76 4.20
C PRO A 29 3.49 2.15 4.41
N ALA A 30 3.15 2.86 5.49
CA ALA A 30 1.79 3.33 5.76
C ALA A 30 1.47 4.67 5.03
N GLY A 31 2.45 5.29 4.37
CA GLY A 31 2.26 6.43 3.49
C GLY A 31 1.68 7.69 4.16
N TYR A 32 2.11 7.99 5.38
CA TYR A 32 1.93 9.29 6.04
C TYR A 32 3.08 10.27 5.77
N THR A 33 4.15 9.79 5.14
CA THR A 33 5.22 10.60 4.54
C THR A 33 5.78 9.89 3.32
N ASP A 34 6.12 10.64 2.28
CA ASP A 34 6.82 10.13 1.09
C ASP A 34 8.34 10.34 1.18
N ALA A 35 8.81 10.97 2.28
CA ALA A 35 10.23 11.18 2.52
C ALA A 35 10.95 9.83 2.71
N ILE A 36 12.20 9.79 2.24
CA ILE A 36 13.13 8.68 2.49
C ILE A 36 14.33 9.25 3.23
N VAL A 37 14.66 8.67 4.37
CA VAL A 37 15.81 9.08 5.17
C VAL A 37 16.93 8.09 4.97
N LEU A 38 18.06 8.55 4.45
CA LEU A 38 19.29 7.78 4.43
C LEU A 38 19.94 7.81 5.82
N LEU A 39 20.36 6.65 6.31
CA LEU A 39 21.03 6.48 7.59
C LEU A 39 22.49 6.05 7.37
N PRO A 40 23.42 7.01 7.17
CA PRO A 40 24.84 6.77 7.37
C PRO A 40 25.10 6.24 8.79
N ARG A 41 26.22 5.55 8.99
CA ARG A 41 26.51 4.80 10.22
C ARG A 41 26.25 5.55 11.53
N VAL A 42 26.78 6.77 11.69
CA VAL A 42 26.62 7.56 12.92
C VAL A 42 25.15 7.92 13.15
N LEU A 43 24.43 8.28 12.08
CA LEU A 43 23.01 8.59 12.18
C LEU A 43 22.20 7.34 12.52
N LEU A 44 22.54 6.18 11.95
CA LEU A 44 21.92 4.90 12.29
C LEU A 44 22.08 4.58 13.78
N GLU A 45 23.28 4.76 14.35
CA GLU A 45 23.55 4.50 15.76
C GLU A 45 22.72 5.41 16.67
N ILE A 46 22.62 6.71 16.36
CA ILE A 46 21.76 7.66 17.09
C ILE A 46 20.28 7.27 16.97
N VAL A 47 19.80 7.08 15.75
CA VAL A 47 18.39 6.80 15.44
C VAL A 47 17.96 5.44 15.98
N SER A 48 18.88 4.48 16.12
CA SER A 48 18.58 3.17 16.73
C SER A 48 18.22 3.25 18.21
N LEU A 49 18.55 4.36 18.88
CA LEU A 49 18.21 4.64 20.27
C LEU A 49 16.96 5.52 20.41
N PHE A 50 16.26 5.83 19.31
CA PHE A 50 14.98 6.56 19.36
C PHE A 50 13.85 5.57 19.65
N ASP A 51 13.84 5.01 20.86
CA ASP A 51 12.89 4.00 21.31
C ASP A 51 11.83 4.52 22.29
N GLY A 52 11.92 5.79 22.69
CA GLY A 52 11.08 6.42 23.70
C GLY A 52 11.51 6.13 25.14
N GLU A 53 12.60 5.39 25.34
CA GLU A 53 13.18 5.07 26.65
C GLU A 53 14.46 5.87 26.90
N HIS A 54 15.27 6.12 25.87
CA HIS A 54 16.49 6.90 25.99
C HIS A 54 16.23 8.40 25.78
N SER A 55 16.60 9.20 26.78
CA SER A 55 16.63 10.66 26.63
C SER A 55 17.78 11.10 25.72
N ILE A 56 17.74 12.35 25.26
CA ILE A 56 18.86 12.96 24.52
C ILE A 56 20.20 12.84 25.29
N ALA A 57 20.18 12.99 26.61
CA ALA A 57 21.35 12.83 27.45
C ALA A 57 21.87 11.38 27.49
N ASP A 58 20.96 10.40 27.55
CA ASP A 58 21.30 8.97 27.53
C ASP A 58 21.90 8.58 26.18
N ILE A 59 21.32 9.05 25.08
CA ILE A 59 21.80 8.82 23.72
C ILE A 59 23.22 9.39 23.57
N GLN A 60 23.45 10.63 24.01
CA GLN A 60 24.78 11.23 24.00
C GLN A 60 25.80 10.38 24.78
N ALA A 61 25.44 9.94 25.98
CA ALA A 61 26.32 9.12 26.82
C ALA A 61 26.60 7.75 26.18
N ALA A 62 25.61 7.14 25.51
CA ALA A 62 25.78 5.89 24.79
C ALA A 62 26.75 6.02 23.60
N ILE A 63 26.56 7.03 22.75
CA ILE A 63 27.42 7.27 21.58
C ILE A 63 28.86 7.57 22.01
N MET A 64 29.04 8.43 23.02
CA MET A 64 30.37 8.74 23.57
C MET A 64 31.08 7.48 24.07
N ARG A 65 30.39 6.60 24.80
CA ARG A 65 30.98 5.36 25.32
C ARG A 65 31.40 4.38 24.22
N GLN A 66 30.64 4.32 23.12
CA GLN A 66 30.89 3.34 22.06
C GLN A 66 31.95 3.80 21.05
N HIS A 67 32.01 5.10 20.73
CA HIS A 67 32.85 5.62 19.65
C HIS A 67 33.96 6.56 20.11
N GLY A 68 33.90 7.08 21.35
CA GLY A 68 34.81 8.12 21.83
C GLY A 68 34.62 9.48 21.14
N GLU A 69 33.62 9.60 20.26
CA GLU A 69 33.25 10.85 19.57
C GLU A 69 32.18 11.59 20.37
N LEU A 70 32.38 12.89 20.59
CA LEU A 70 31.40 13.75 21.25
C LEU A 70 30.37 14.24 20.23
N VAL A 71 29.22 13.57 20.17
CA VAL A 71 28.02 14.14 19.53
C VAL A 71 27.35 15.08 20.54
N SER A 72 27.09 16.32 20.13
CA SER A 72 26.44 17.30 21.00
C SER A 72 24.96 17.00 21.19
N ARG A 73 24.37 17.46 22.30
CA ARG A 73 22.93 17.27 22.55
C ARG A 73 22.10 18.04 21.54
N GLU A 74 22.58 19.21 21.15
CA GLU A 74 21.98 20.06 20.12
C GLU A 74 21.88 19.28 18.80
N ARG A 75 22.94 18.56 18.42
CA ARG A 75 22.93 17.77 17.19
C ARG A 75 21.94 16.61 17.23
N ILE A 76 21.83 15.90 18.35
CA ILE A 76 20.86 14.81 18.51
C ILE A 76 19.43 15.37 18.48
N THR A 77 19.22 16.53 19.09
CA THR A 77 17.92 17.25 19.08
C THR A 77 17.56 17.67 17.66
N GLU A 78 18.48 18.28 16.90
CA GLU A 78 18.28 18.62 15.48
C GLU A 78 17.88 17.41 14.63
N ILE A 79 18.48 16.24 14.90
CA ILE A 79 18.12 14.99 14.21
C ILE A 79 16.70 14.55 14.57
N ALA A 80 16.34 14.60 15.86
CA ALA A 80 14.99 14.25 16.32
C ALA A 80 13.94 15.18 15.72
N ASP A 81 14.18 16.49 15.77
CA ASP A 81 13.28 17.50 15.22
C ASP A 81 13.11 17.32 13.70
N ALA A 82 14.20 17.11 12.96
CA ALA A 82 14.13 16.87 11.51
C ALA A 82 13.34 15.59 11.16
N LEU A 83 13.47 14.52 11.96
CA LEU A 83 12.70 13.29 11.78
C LEU A 83 11.22 13.50 12.15
N ASP A 84 10.93 14.29 13.18
CA ASP A 84 9.57 14.60 13.59
C ASP A 84 8.84 15.48 12.56
N GLU A 85 9.51 16.51 12.05
CA GLU A 85 9.03 17.35 10.96
C GLU A 85 8.67 16.52 9.71
N GLN A 86 9.42 15.47 9.44
CA GLN A 86 9.17 14.55 8.33
C GLN A 86 8.20 13.40 8.70
N GLY A 87 7.73 13.34 9.95
CA GLY A 87 6.72 12.41 10.42
C GLY A 87 7.23 10.99 10.59
N PHE A 88 8.50 10.81 11.00
CA PHE A 88 9.10 9.53 11.33
C PHE A 88 8.99 9.18 12.82
N LEU A 89 8.75 10.17 13.68
CA LEU A 89 8.61 9.94 15.12
C LEU A 89 7.16 9.71 15.53
N ASP A 90 6.95 8.94 16.58
CA ASP A 90 5.69 8.82 17.30
C ASP A 90 5.56 10.03 18.24
N SER A 91 4.90 11.08 17.75
CA SER A 91 4.80 12.39 18.41
C SER A 91 3.40 13.00 18.29
N PRO A 92 3.09 14.06 19.06
CA PRO A 92 1.87 14.84 18.85
C PRO A 92 1.74 15.39 17.42
N HIS A 93 2.85 15.86 16.83
CA HIS A 93 2.86 16.38 15.46
C HIS A 93 2.53 15.28 14.43
N PHE A 94 3.08 14.08 14.61
CA PHE A 94 2.70 12.93 13.77
C PHE A 94 1.24 12.52 13.96
N ALA A 95 0.72 12.57 15.20
CA ALA A 95 -0.68 12.25 15.48
C ALA A 95 -1.64 13.21 14.74
N GLU A 96 -1.34 14.51 14.72
CA GLU A 96 -2.08 15.51 13.95
C GLU A 96 -1.99 15.26 12.45
N ARG A 97 -0.79 14.98 11.93
CA ARG A 97 -0.59 14.62 10.51
C ARG A 97 -1.40 13.40 10.11
N ARG A 98 -1.34 12.33 10.90
CA ARG A 98 -2.11 11.11 10.66
C ARG A 98 -3.60 11.40 10.62
N ALA A 99 -4.12 12.11 11.62
CA ALA A 99 -5.54 12.47 11.69
C ALA A 99 -5.98 13.29 10.46
N ALA A 100 -5.17 14.25 10.02
CA ALA A 100 -5.46 15.04 8.83
C ALA A 100 -5.49 14.19 7.55
N ILE A 101 -4.51 13.31 7.36
CA ILE A 101 -4.43 12.42 6.19
C ILE A 101 -5.58 11.41 6.16
N ASP A 102 -5.88 10.79 7.31
CA ASP A 102 -6.97 9.81 7.42
C ASP A 102 -8.31 10.49 7.20
N HIS A 103 -8.55 11.66 7.79
CA HIS A 103 -9.75 12.44 7.56
C HIS A 103 -9.91 12.82 6.08
N ALA A 104 -8.85 13.31 5.43
CA ALA A 104 -8.88 13.63 4.01
C ALA A 104 -9.25 12.42 3.14
N PHE A 105 -8.75 11.22 3.47
CA PHE A 105 -9.12 9.99 2.77
C PHE A 105 -10.59 9.59 3.02
N LEU A 106 -11.06 9.68 4.26
CA LEU A 106 -12.45 9.36 4.61
C LEU A 106 -13.45 10.31 3.93
N GLU A 107 -13.11 11.58 3.75
CA GLU A 107 -13.94 12.55 3.01
C GLU A 107 -13.83 12.42 1.48
N ALA A 108 -12.77 11.80 0.95
CA ALA A 108 -12.60 11.66 -0.49
C ALA A 108 -13.74 10.84 -1.14
N PRO A 109 -14.29 11.27 -2.29
CA PRO A 109 -15.41 10.56 -2.93
C PRO A 109 -14.99 9.19 -3.50
N THR A 110 -13.70 9.04 -3.81
CA THR A 110 -13.10 7.85 -4.39
C THR A 110 -11.81 7.48 -3.67
N ARG A 111 -11.35 6.25 -3.90
CA ARG A 111 -10.05 5.77 -3.46
C ARG A 111 -9.06 6.00 -4.59
N PRO A 112 -8.06 6.89 -4.41
CA PRO A 112 -7.05 7.14 -5.45
C PRO A 112 -6.27 5.88 -5.84
N ALA A 113 -5.70 5.91 -7.05
CA ALA A 113 -4.76 4.92 -7.57
C ALA A 113 -3.39 5.06 -6.86
N ALA A 114 -3.34 4.63 -5.59
CA ALA A 114 -2.22 4.89 -4.69
C ALA A 114 -0.89 4.27 -5.14
N HIS A 115 -0.91 3.26 -6.02
CA HIS A 115 0.26 2.57 -6.54
C HIS A 115 0.51 2.84 -8.03
N GLY A 116 -0.29 3.70 -8.65
CA GLY A 116 -0.06 4.14 -10.02
C GLY A 116 1.24 4.97 -10.15
N GLY A 117 1.95 4.80 -11.26
CA GLY A 117 3.27 5.38 -11.51
C GLY A 117 4.42 4.58 -10.91
N GLY A 118 4.17 3.79 -9.87
CA GLY A 118 5.13 2.86 -9.28
C GLY A 118 4.95 1.43 -9.76
N ALA A 119 3.79 0.82 -9.44
CA ALA A 119 3.50 -0.58 -9.74
C ALA A 119 2.92 -0.79 -11.16
N TYR A 120 2.34 0.25 -11.75
CA TYR A 120 1.78 0.23 -13.10
C TYR A 120 1.76 1.64 -13.70
N PRO A 121 1.78 1.80 -15.05
CA PRO A 121 1.76 3.11 -15.69
C PRO A 121 0.45 3.88 -15.47
N LEU A 122 0.53 5.21 -15.45
CA LEU A 122 -0.65 6.09 -15.36
C LEU A 122 -1.23 6.49 -16.72
N ASP A 123 -0.47 6.33 -17.80
CA ASP A 123 -0.97 6.61 -19.14
C ASP A 123 -1.87 5.45 -19.63
N PRO A 124 -3.08 5.73 -20.15
CA PRO A 124 -4.01 4.71 -20.64
C PRO A 124 -3.45 3.81 -21.74
N SER A 125 -2.59 4.33 -22.63
CA SER A 125 -2.01 3.52 -23.70
C SER A 125 -0.86 2.65 -23.18
N GLU A 126 -0.04 3.19 -22.28
CA GLU A 126 1.04 2.45 -21.63
C GLU A 126 0.53 1.31 -20.75
N ILE A 127 -0.57 1.51 -20.00
CA ILE A 127 -1.12 0.46 -19.14
C ILE A 127 -1.70 -0.71 -19.94
N HIS A 128 -2.29 -0.46 -21.12
CA HIS A 128 -2.72 -1.53 -22.02
C HIS A 128 -1.51 -2.36 -22.49
N ALA A 129 -0.49 -1.70 -23.04
CA ALA A 129 0.73 -2.39 -23.49
C ALA A 129 1.43 -3.14 -22.35
N PHE A 130 1.42 -2.56 -21.14
CA PHE A 130 1.97 -3.17 -19.94
C PHE A 130 1.30 -4.50 -19.61
N PHE A 131 -0.04 -4.54 -19.55
CA PHE A 131 -0.77 -5.77 -19.24
C PHE A 131 -0.84 -6.74 -20.41
N ASP A 132 -0.93 -6.29 -21.67
CA ASP A 132 -0.82 -7.14 -22.86
C ASP A 132 0.48 -7.96 -22.84
N GLY A 133 1.57 -7.33 -22.39
CA GLY A 133 2.88 -7.94 -22.20
C GLY A 133 2.93 -9.07 -21.16
N PHE A 134 1.85 -9.32 -20.41
CA PHE A 134 1.76 -10.46 -19.49
C PHE A 134 1.14 -11.69 -20.15
N PHE A 135 0.37 -11.50 -21.23
CA PHE A 135 -0.28 -12.57 -21.97
C PHE A 135 0.63 -13.17 -23.05
N ALA A 136 1.39 -12.31 -23.74
CA ALA A 136 2.18 -12.65 -24.92
C ALA A 136 3.46 -13.51 -24.72
N PRO A 137 4.19 -13.47 -23.58
CA PRO A 137 5.43 -14.23 -23.42
C PRO A 137 5.23 -15.76 -23.54
N PRO A 138 6.28 -16.55 -23.78
CA PRO A 138 6.20 -18.01 -23.85
C PRO A 138 5.58 -18.68 -22.62
N GLU A 139 5.83 -18.13 -21.44
CA GLU A 139 5.24 -18.55 -20.16
C GLU A 139 3.81 -18.00 -19.93
N GLY A 140 3.36 -17.11 -20.81
CA GLY A 140 2.06 -16.46 -20.77
C GLY A 140 0.94 -17.36 -21.31
N PRO A 141 -0.31 -17.04 -20.98
CA PRO A 141 -1.49 -17.76 -21.45
C PRO A 141 -1.84 -17.53 -22.93
N GLY A 142 -1.18 -16.61 -23.63
CA GLY A 142 -1.65 -16.11 -24.93
C GLY A 142 -2.83 -15.12 -24.77
N PRO A 143 -3.27 -14.50 -25.88
CA PRO A 143 -4.31 -13.47 -25.84
C PRO A 143 -5.67 -14.03 -25.40
N VAL A 144 -6.53 -13.15 -24.91
CA VAL A 144 -7.96 -13.44 -24.74
C VAL A 144 -8.60 -13.46 -26.12
N ASP A 145 -8.82 -14.65 -26.69
CA ASP A 145 -9.27 -14.83 -28.08
C ASP A 145 -10.70 -15.39 -28.19
N GLY A 146 -11.37 -15.57 -27.05
CA GLY A 146 -12.73 -16.11 -27.02
C GLY A 146 -12.77 -17.60 -27.33
N SER A 147 -11.69 -18.35 -27.13
CA SER A 147 -11.64 -19.82 -27.15
C SER A 147 -12.27 -20.49 -25.92
N GLY A 148 -12.83 -19.70 -25.00
CA GLY A 148 -13.57 -20.14 -23.82
C GLY A 148 -14.87 -20.95 -24.03
N PRO A 149 -15.68 -20.77 -25.10
CA PRO A 149 -16.93 -21.48 -25.29
C PRO A 149 -16.78 -23.00 -25.26
N GLY A 150 -17.63 -23.68 -24.47
CA GLY A 150 -17.59 -25.13 -24.28
C GLY A 150 -16.73 -25.60 -23.10
N ARG A 151 -15.99 -24.71 -22.45
CA ARG A 151 -15.30 -24.98 -21.18
C ARG A 151 -16.21 -24.63 -19.98
N PRO A 152 -16.00 -25.24 -18.80
CA PRO A 152 -16.77 -24.91 -17.60
C PRO A 152 -16.65 -23.43 -17.22
N ARG A 153 -17.78 -22.85 -16.78
CA ARG A 153 -17.85 -21.47 -16.28
C ARG A 153 -16.92 -21.27 -15.08
N VAL A 154 -16.28 -20.10 -15.02
CA VAL A 154 -15.41 -19.71 -13.90
C VAL A 154 -16.20 -18.82 -12.95
N ALA A 155 -16.43 -19.33 -11.74
CA ALA A 155 -17.09 -18.58 -10.66
C ALA A 155 -16.13 -17.75 -9.81
N GLY A 156 -14.82 -18.01 -9.89
CA GLY A 156 -13.81 -17.30 -9.12
C GLY A 156 -12.39 -17.72 -9.52
N ILE A 157 -11.43 -16.87 -9.16
CA ILE A 157 -10.00 -17.07 -9.41
C ILE A 157 -9.21 -16.78 -8.14
N ILE A 158 -8.01 -17.35 -8.05
CA ILE A 158 -6.98 -16.92 -7.12
C ILE A 158 -5.90 -16.26 -7.96
N ALA A 159 -5.71 -14.96 -7.75
CA ALA A 159 -4.67 -14.17 -8.41
C ALA A 159 -3.64 -13.72 -7.37
N PRO A 160 -2.36 -13.57 -7.75
CA PRO A 160 -1.40 -12.93 -6.86
C PRO A 160 -1.81 -11.48 -6.58
N HIS A 161 -1.26 -10.91 -5.51
CA HIS A 161 -1.30 -9.47 -5.26
C HIS A 161 0.10 -8.86 -5.17
N ILE A 162 1.13 -9.63 -5.54
CA ILE A 162 2.51 -9.16 -5.62
C ILE A 162 2.63 -8.08 -6.69
N ASP A 163 3.63 -7.20 -6.57
CA ASP A 163 3.97 -6.22 -7.58
C ASP A 163 3.91 -6.80 -9.01
N PHE A 164 3.29 -6.07 -9.93
CA PHE A 164 3.01 -6.55 -11.28
C PHE A 164 4.27 -6.94 -12.05
N HIS A 165 5.40 -6.25 -11.84
CA HIS A 165 6.66 -6.59 -12.49
C HIS A 165 7.18 -7.96 -12.08
N ARG A 166 6.76 -8.45 -10.90
CA ARG A 166 7.10 -9.79 -10.39
C ARG A 166 6.05 -10.82 -10.74
N GLY A 167 4.76 -10.47 -10.67
CA GLY A 167 3.65 -11.40 -10.90
C GLY A 167 3.40 -11.72 -12.38
N ARG A 168 3.50 -10.72 -13.26
CA ARG A 168 3.40 -10.82 -14.73
C ARG A 168 2.40 -11.90 -15.21
N SER A 169 2.89 -12.94 -15.89
CA SER A 169 2.11 -14.01 -16.51
C SER A 169 1.19 -14.75 -15.54
N ALA A 170 1.51 -14.80 -14.24
CA ALA A 170 0.63 -15.41 -13.25
C ALA A 170 -0.71 -14.67 -13.12
N TYR A 171 -0.71 -13.33 -13.20
CA TYR A 171 -1.95 -12.56 -13.31
C TYR A 171 -2.69 -12.91 -14.60
N ALA A 172 -1.99 -12.90 -15.74
CA ALA A 172 -2.59 -13.17 -17.04
C ALA A 172 -3.28 -14.53 -17.09
N TRP A 173 -2.68 -15.59 -16.54
CA TRP A 173 -3.29 -16.92 -16.49
C TRP A 173 -4.63 -16.94 -15.75
N ALA A 174 -4.67 -16.34 -14.56
CA ALA A 174 -5.89 -16.26 -13.77
C ALA A 174 -6.97 -15.44 -14.48
N TYR A 175 -6.58 -14.30 -15.03
CA TYR A 175 -7.51 -13.34 -15.61
C TYR A 175 -7.96 -13.67 -17.04
N ARG A 176 -7.18 -14.40 -17.85
CA ARG A 176 -7.64 -14.92 -19.15
C ARG A 176 -8.84 -15.84 -18.94
N ASP A 177 -8.71 -16.77 -18.00
CA ASP A 177 -9.74 -17.74 -17.66
C ASP A 177 -11.03 -17.05 -17.17
N LEU A 178 -10.91 -15.98 -16.39
CA LEU A 178 -12.03 -15.15 -15.98
C LEU A 178 -12.68 -14.42 -17.15
N ALA A 179 -11.88 -13.78 -18.03
CA ALA A 179 -12.36 -13.02 -19.17
C ALA A 179 -13.11 -13.88 -20.20
N GLU A 180 -12.66 -15.13 -20.40
CA GLU A 180 -13.22 -16.04 -21.41
C GLU A 180 -14.41 -16.86 -20.91
N ARG A 181 -14.50 -17.09 -19.59
CA ARG A 181 -15.44 -18.09 -19.03
C ARG A 181 -16.34 -17.54 -17.92
N SER A 182 -16.38 -16.22 -17.73
CA SER A 182 -17.29 -15.56 -16.79
C SER A 182 -18.10 -14.43 -17.45
N ASP A 183 -19.40 -14.46 -17.23
CA ASP A 183 -20.35 -13.40 -17.58
C ASP A 183 -20.73 -12.52 -16.38
N ALA A 184 -19.97 -12.58 -15.28
CA ALA A 184 -20.23 -11.77 -14.10
C ALA A 184 -19.98 -10.28 -14.36
N ASP A 185 -20.93 -9.46 -13.91
CA ASP A 185 -20.82 -8.00 -13.90
C ASP A 185 -20.49 -7.46 -12.49
N LEU A 186 -20.47 -8.32 -11.47
CA LEU A 186 -20.12 -7.99 -10.08
C LEU A 186 -19.02 -8.93 -9.56
N PHE A 187 -17.90 -8.35 -9.10
CA PHE A 187 -16.76 -9.10 -8.59
C PHE A 187 -16.54 -8.82 -7.10
N VAL A 188 -16.65 -9.86 -6.26
CA VAL A 188 -16.28 -9.77 -4.84
C VAL A 188 -14.78 -10.04 -4.72
N ILE A 189 -14.03 -9.07 -4.18
CA ILE A 189 -12.56 -9.13 -4.13
C ILE A 189 -12.13 -9.19 -2.67
N PHE A 190 -11.58 -10.33 -2.27
CA PHE A 190 -10.90 -10.48 -0.98
C PHE A 190 -9.42 -10.14 -1.16
N GLY A 191 -8.96 -9.10 -0.45
CA GLY A 191 -7.56 -8.72 -0.36
C GLY A 191 -7.04 -8.88 1.07
N THR A 192 -5.76 -9.15 1.23
CA THR A 192 -5.12 -9.11 2.56
C THR A 192 -4.90 -7.66 2.97
N SER A 193 -5.08 -7.34 4.25
CA SER A 193 -4.61 -6.10 4.84
C SER A 193 -3.19 -6.31 5.36
N HIS A 194 -2.25 -5.45 4.94
CA HIS A 194 -0.90 -5.39 5.51
C HIS A 194 -0.82 -4.47 6.73
N THR A 195 -1.93 -3.85 7.11
CA THR A 195 -2.07 -3.01 8.30
C THR A 195 -3.03 -3.65 9.30
N GLY A 196 -2.82 -3.38 10.59
CA GLY A 196 -3.72 -3.88 11.63
C GLY A 196 -5.12 -3.28 11.49
N MET A 197 -6.15 -4.13 11.58
CA MET A 197 -7.56 -3.73 11.57
C MET A 197 -8.23 -4.09 12.89
N ALA A 198 -9.22 -3.30 13.31
CA ALA A 198 -9.95 -3.56 14.56
C ALA A 198 -10.88 -4.77 14.45
N HIS A 199 -11.37 -5.06 13.25
CA HIS A 199 -12.22 -6.19 12.93
C HIS A 199 -11.61 -7.04 11.81
N PRO A 200 -11.99 -8.33 11.68
CA PRO A 200 -11.43 -9.22 10.66
C PRO A 200 -11.62 -8.76 9.22
N PHE A 201 -12.64 -7.91 8.96
CA PHE A 201 -12.90 -7.39 7.61
C PHE A 201 -13.14 -5.89 7.60
N ALA A 202 -12.57 -5.22 6.61
CA ALA A 202 -12.87 -3.82 6.29
C ALA A 202 -13.43 -3.72 4.87
N LEU A 203 -14.46 -2.88 4.73
CA LEU A 203 -15.16 -2.58 3.49
C LEU A 203 -15.00 -1.09 3.20
N THR A 204 -15.18 -0.71 1.93
CA THR A 204 -15.29 0.69 1.52
C THR A 204 -16.41 0.86 0.50
N LEU A 205 -17.06 2.02 0.49
CA LEU A 205 -18.04 2.39 -0.53
C LEU A 205 -17.43 3.27 -1.64
N LYS A 206 -16.12 3.54 -1.57
CA LYS A 206 -15.40 4.41 -2.50
C LYS A 206 -15.07 3.63 -3.78
N ALA A 207 -15.42 4.19 -4.93
CA ALA A 207 -14.93 3.67 -6.21
C ALA A 207 -13.39 3.73 -6.25
N TYR A 208 -12.75 2.75 -6.88
CA TYR A 208 -11.31 2.72 -7.03
C TYR A 208 -10.92 3.48 -8.30
N GLU A 209 -10.08 4.50 -8.18
CA GLU A 209 -9.52 5.17 -9.35
C GLU A 209 -8.56 4.24 -10.08
N SER A 210 -8.52 4.34 -11.41
CA SER A 210 -7.53 3.69 -12.24
C SER A 210 -7.21 4.54 -13.48
N PRO A 211 -6.06 4.30 -14.14
CA PRO A 211 -5.71 4.95 -15.41
C PRO A 211 -6.75 4.77 -16.52
N LEU A 212 -7.58 3.73 -16.44
CA LEU A 212 -8.62 3.41 -17.43
C LEU A 212 -10.02 3.84 -16.97
N GLY A 213 -10.09 4.74 -16.00
CA GLY A 213 -11.33 5.22 -15.36
C GLY A 213 -11.66 4.47 -14.07
N GLN A 214 -12.68 4.96 -13.36
CA GLN A 214 -13.10 4.40 -12.07
C GLN A 214 -13.59 2.97 -12.18
N VAL A 215 -13.31 2.18 -11.16
CA VAL A 215 -13.90 0.87 -10.89
C VAL A 215 -14.98 1.06 -9.83
N PRO A 216 -16.27 1.04 -10.21
CA PRO A 216 -17.35 1.34 -9.29
C PRO A 216 -17.49 0.25 -8.24
N VAL A 217 -17.79 0.64 -7.00
CA VAL A 217 -18.20 -0.29 -5.95
C VAL A 217 -19.71 -0.45 -5.97
N ASP A 218 -20.21 -1.69 -5.91
CA ASP A 218 -21.63 -1.94 -5.73
C ASP A 218 -22.04 -1.58 -4.30
N ARG A 219 -22.56 -0.36 -4.14
CA ARG A 219 -22.89 0.21 -2.83
C ARG A 219 -24.07 -0.52 -2.19
N GLU A 220 -25.03 -1.01 -2.96
CA GLU A 220 -26.20 -1.70 -2.42
C GLU A 220 -25.77 -3.04 -1.81
N PHE A 221 -25.03 -3.84 -2.58
CA PHE A 221 -24.50 -5.12 -2.14
C PHE A 221 -23.56 -4.94 -0.93
N THR A 222 -22.65 -3.96 -0.99
CA THR A 222 -21.68 -3.71 0.07
C THR A 222 -22.38 -3.32 1.39
N ASN A 223 -23.39 -2.45 1.34
CA ASN A 223 -24.19 -2.11 2.51
C ASN A 223 -25.03 -3.30 3.03
N ALA A 224 -25.57 -4.11 2.13
CA ALA A 224 -26.32 -5.31 2.48
C ALA A 224 -25.44 -6.37 3.16
N LEU A 225 -24.17 -6.47 2.75
CA LEU A 225 -23.14 -7.31 3.37
C LEU A 225 -22.75 -6.77 4.74
N ALA A 226 -22.42 -5.47 4.85
CA ALA A 226 -22.03 -4.83 6.11
C ALA A 226 -23.10 -5.02 7.20
N LYS A 227 -24.39 -4.86 6.87
CA LYS A 227 -25.52 -5.10 7.79
C LYS A 227 -25.58 -6.54 8.33
N ARG A 228 -25.09 -7.52 7.56
CA ARG A 228 -25.11 -8.95 7.93
C ARG A 228 -23.85 -9.40 8.64
N ALA A 229 -22.73 -8.69 8.50
CA ALA A 229 -21.41 -9.09 8.99
C ALA A 229 -21.28 -9.09 10.53
N ARG A 230 -22.23 -8.46 11.25
CA ARG A 230 -22.23 -8.37 12.73
C ARG A 230 -20.93 -7.78 13.32
N GLN A 231 -20.29 -6.89 12.57
CA GLN A 231 -19.11 -6.12 12.98
C GLN A 231 -19.17 -4.73 12.36
N ASP A 232 -18.35 -3.80 12.84
CA ASP A 232 -18.15 -2.53 12.16
C ASP A 232 -17.23 -2.73 10.95
N CYS A 233 -17.85 -2.88 9.77
CA CYS A 233 -17.15 -3.07 8.50
C CYS A 233 -16.46 -1.79 7.99
N PHE A 234 -16.82 -0.60 8.48
CA PHE A 234 -16.28 0.67 8.00
C PHE A 234 -15.32 1.32 8.99
N GLY A 235 -15.26 0.83 10.24
CA GLY A 235 -14.35 1.35 11.28
C GLY A 235 -12.85 1.23 10.95
N SER A 236 -12.48 0.44 9.95
CA SER A 236 -11.10 0.37 9.42
C SER A 236 -11.03 0.71 7.93
N GLU A 237 -11.96 1.51 7.40
CA GLU A 237 -11.97 1.93 5.98
C GLU A 237 -10.64 2.58 5.55
N GLY A 238 -9.96 3.30 6.46
CA GLY A 238 -8.63 3.88 6.23
C GLY A 238 -7.56 2.87 5.80
N ALA A 239 -7.69 1.58 6.15
CA ALA A 239 -6.78 0.52 5.71
C ALA A 239 -6.74 0.39 4.18
N HIS A 240 -7.81 0.76 3.47
CA HIS A 240 -7.83 0.75 2.01
C HIS A 240 -6.90 1.81 1.37
N ARG A 241 -6.51 2.87 2.09
CA ARG A 241 -5.82 4.05 1.53
C ARG A 241 -4.50 3.72 0.82
N LYS A 242 -3.69 2.86 1.44
CA LYS A 242 -2.37 2.45 0.94
C LYS A 242 -2.25 0.95 0.70
N GLU A 243 -3.34 0.20 0.87
CA GLU A 243 -3.34 -1.25 0.63
C GLU A 243 -3.43 -1.56 -0.88
N HIS A 244 -2.49 -2.34 -1.40
CA HIS A 244 -2.39 -2.66 -2.83
C HIS A 244 -3.18 -3.91 -3.23
N SER A 245 -3.49 -4.79 -2.28
CA SER A 245 -3.97 -6.14 -2.58
C SER A 245 -5.25 -6.17 -3.42
N ILE A 246 -6.17 -5.24 -3.17
CA ILE A 246 -7.41 -5.06 -3.94
C ILE A 246 -7.18 -4.13 -5.14
N GLU A 247 -6.34 -3.11 -5.01
CA GLU A 247 -6.08 -2.13 -6.09
C GLU A 247 -5.61 -2.81 -7.36
N PHE A 248 -4.65 -3.74 -7.24
CA PHE A 248 -4.14 -4.47 -8.39
C PHE A 248 -5.25 -5.26 -9.10
N GLN A 249 -6.15 -5.88 -8.34
CA GLN A 249 -7.26 -6.63 -8.93
C GLN A 249 -8.27 -5.69 -9.62
N ALA A 250 -8.61 -4.56 -8.98
CA ALA A 250 -9.50 -3.57 -9.55
C ALA A 250 -8.95 -3.01 -10.87
N VAL A 251 -7.66 -2.65 -10.90
CA VAL A 251 -6.98 -2.13 -12.11
C VAL A 251 -6.95 -3.19 -13.22
N PHE A 252 -6.64 -4.45 -12.88
CA PHE A 252 -6.61 -5.54 -13.87
C PHE A 252 -8.01 -5.84 -14.46
N LEU A 253 -9.04 -5.86 -13.60
CA LEU A 253 -10.43 -5.98 -14.04
C LEU A 253 -10.83 -4.82 -14.95
N ARG A 254 -10.42 -3.59 -14.62
CA ARG A 254 -10.67 -2.44 -15.48
C ARG A 254 -9.99 -2.57 -16.84
N TYR A 255 -8.73 -2.99 -16.86
CA TYR A 255 -8.02 -3.29 -18.11
C TYR A 255 -8.76 -4.30 -19.00
N LEU A 256 -9.32 -5.36 -18.41
CA LEU A 256 -10.05 -6.38 -19.18
C LEU A 256 -11.37 -5.89 -19.77
N PHE A 257 -12.11 -5.07 -19.01
CA PHE A 257 -13.53 -4.82 -19.28
C PHE A 257 -13.87 -3.37 -19.67
N ALA A 258 -12.98 -2.39 -19.47
CA ALA A 258 -13.24 -1.00 -19.85
C ALA A 258 -13.63 -0.88 -21.33
N GLY A 259 -14.79 -0.26 -21.59
CA GLY A 259 -15.34 -0.09 -22.94
C GLY A 259 -15.89 -1.38 -23.57
N ARG A 260 -15.88 -2.52 -22.86
CA ARG A 260 -16.38 -3.81 -23.32
C ARG A 260 -17.58 -4.30 -22.50
N ARG A 261 -17.53 -4.13 -21.17
CA ARG A 261 -18.58 -4.54 -20.23
C ARG A 261 -18.54 -3.65 -19.00
N GLU A 262 -19.70 -3.18 -18.57
CA GLU A 262 -19.81 -2.49 -17.29
C GLU A 262 -19.71 -3.50 -16.16
N ILE A 263 -18.83 -3.23 -15.21
CA ILE A 263 -18.59 -4.09 -14.06
C ILE A 263 -18.56 -3.26 -12.78
N ALA A 264 -18.88 -3.88 -11.66
CA ALA A 264 -18.67 -3.32 -10.33
C ALA A 264 -17.91 -4.31 -9.43
N ILE A 265 -17.36 -3.80 -8.33
CA ILE A 265 -16.63 -4.59 -7.35
C ILE A 265 -17.24 -4.49 -5.95
N VAL A 266 -16.95 -5.48 -5.10
CA VAL A 266 -17.17 -5.45 -3.65
C VAL A 266 -15.82 -5.70 -2.98
N PRO A 267 -15.10 -4.64 -2.59
CA PRO A 267 -13.77 -4.75 -2.00
C PRO A 267 -13.87 -5.13 -0.52
N ILE A 268 -13.23 -6.22 -0.13
CA ILE A 268 -13.20 -6.73 1.25
C ILE A 268 -11.73 -6.96 1.63
N LEU A 269 -11.20 -6.13 2.51
CA LEU A 269 -9.93 -6.43 3.16
C LEU A 269 -10.14 -7.44 4.27
N ALA A 270 -9.24 -8.41 4.39
CA ALA A 270 -9.20 -9.43 5.42
C ALA A 270 -7.87 -9.33 6.20
N SER A 271 -7.95 -9.42 7.53
CA SER A 271 -6.78 -9.40 8.44
C SER A 271 -6.18 -10.78 8.68
#